data_AF-R6H3W3-F1
#
_entry.id   AF-R6H3W3-F1
#
_cell.length_a   1.000
_cell.length_b   1.000
_cell.length_c   1.000
_cell.angle_alpha   90.00
_cell.angle_beta   90.00
_cell.angle_gamma   90.00
#
_symmetry.space_group_name_H-M   'P 1'
#
loop_
_entity.id
_entity.type
_entity.pdbx_description
1 polymer ?
#
loop_
_entity_poly.entity_id
_entity_poly.type
_entity_poly.pdbx_seq_one_letter_code
_entity_poly.pdbx_strand_id
1 'polypeptide(L)'
;MTLSVLNTFYNSLVKEASEGRVDCYFKFNVCFGTYIRDLDCFIPSKINNKNYLVPILVINDFDLFNNLLVQYVDMSLNYYKDEPYFQELDELDDSFFYKQKMVLCLLWSNATIGDFNNPEEYLKKRINFMRNHMEEKIYLGFSSVLKANLECIIFKDRIFNETPNSIVFKAYLDDKVYYFPVIRFGISDDIVYIYAMQKNIKFVGEETFSKKINRQLYKVNEGVDINDKSCPNIMNVTSSFVVAGDLFIWLFNELGFKNFKAISPLPIRWNSKNIKNQKSGFTCLKLKEKQDYENATKKFFNTFRRISYHTNNLYALQNGENLEIKVSEFEDYTNNKIFNEIKSLTKNNNSLIK
;
A
#
# COMPACT_ATOMS: atom_id res chain seq x y z
N MET A 1 5.80 5.68 -29.31
CA MET A 1 5.75 5.41 -27.86
C MET A 1 5.60 3.91 -27.59
N THR A 2 4.57 3.26 -28.14
CA THR A 2 4.26 1.81 -27.99
C THR A 2 5.45 0.87 -28.19
N LEU A 3 6.14 0.93 -29.35
CA LEU A 3 7.26 0.03 -29.66
C LEU A 3 8.45 0.23 -28.70
N SER A 4 8.62 1.45 -28.19
CA SER A 4 9.70 1.79 -27.24
C SER A 4 9.46 1.18 -25.86
N VAL A 5 8.22 1.24 -25.32
CA VAL A 5 7.89 0.64 -24.02
C VAL A 5 8.10 -0.88 -24.04
N LEU A 6 7.55 -1.54 -25.07
CA LEU A 6 7.65 -3.01 -25.18
C LEU A 6 9.09 -3.46 -25.37
N ASN A 7 9.88 -2.71 -26.16
CA ASN A 7 11.31 -2.96 -26.30
C ASN A 7 12.05 -2.81 -24.96
N THR A 8 11.80 -1.73 -24.21
CA THR A 8 12.37 -1.53 -22.87
C THR A 8 12.00 -2.67 -21.92
N PHE A 9 10.75 -3.14 -21.98
CA PHE A 9 10.27 -4.23 -21.13
C PHE A 9 10.93 -5.58 -21.49
N TYR A 10 10.73 -6.08 -22.71
CA TYR A 10 11.18 -7.44 -23.08
C TYR A 10 12.69 -7.53 -23.29
N ASN A 11 13.30 -6.52 -23.93
CA ASN A 11 14.71 -6.60 -24.33
C ASN A 11 15.69 -6.10 -23.28
N SER A 12 15.21 -5.39 -22.24
CA SER A 12 16.05 -4.91 -21.15
C SER A 12 15.54 -5.34 -19.78
N LEU A 13 14.35 -4.88 -19.35
CA LEU A 13 13.87 -5.14 -17.99
C LEU A 13 13.77 -6.64 -17.67
N VAL A 14 13.11 -7.44 -18.52
CA VAL A 14 12.91 -8.89 -18.29
C VAL A 14 14.26 -9.61 -18.21
N LYS A 15 15.21 -9.28 -19.10
CA LYS A 15 16.55 -9.89 -19.11
C LYS A 15 17.30 -9.55 -17.82
N GLU A 16 17.33 -8.29 -17.42
CA GLU A 16 18.04 -7.84 -16.23
C GLU A 16 17.39 -8.30 -14.92
N ALA A 17 16.05 -8.32 -14.87
CA ALA A 17 15.32 -8.86 -13.73
C ALA A 17 15.57 -10.36 -13.55
N SER A 18 15.82 -11.11 -14.64
CA SER A 18 16.22 -12.52 -14.53
C SER A 18 17.57 -12.69 -13.80
N GLU A 19 18.41 -11.65 -13.77
CA GLU A 19 19.71 -11.64 -13.09
C GLU A 19 19.64 -11.03 -11.68
N GLY A 20 18.46 -10.54 -11.27
CA GLY A 20 18.23 -9.97 -9.95
C GLY A 20 18.68 -8.52 -9.80
N ARG A 21 19.00 -7.82 -10.90
CA ARG A 21 19.43 -6.43 -10.87
C ARG A 21 19.04 -5.73 -12.16
N VAL A 22 18.32 -4.62 -12.02
CA VAL A 22 17.91 -3.76 -13.13
C VAL A 22 18.65 -2.42 -13.03
N ASP A 23 19.22 -1.96 -14.14
CA ASP A 23 19.90 -0.67 -14.24
C ASP A 23 19.01 0.36 -14.95
N CYS A 24 18.41 1.26 -14.18
CA CYS A 24 17.59 2.35 -14.68
C CYS A 24 18.33 3.69 -14.53
N TYR A 25 19.65 3.74 -14.80
CA TYR A 25 20.60 4.75 -14.32
C TYR A 25 20.86 4.65 -12.80
N PHE A 26 19.80 4.40 -12.03
CA PHE A 26 19.86 3.89 -10.67
C PHE A 26 19.70 2.38 -10.64
N LYS A 27 20.42 1.71 -9.74
CA LYS A 27 20.45 0.24 -9.69
C LYS A 27 19.44 -0.29 -8.68
N PHE A 28 18.49 -1.06 -9.18
CA PHE A 28 17.43 -1.70 -8.39
C PHE A 28 17.67 -3.20 -8.28
N ASN A 29 17.45 -3.78 -7.10
CA ASN A 29 17.47 -5.24 -6.93
C ASN A 29 16.05 -5.77 -7.17
N VAL A 30 15.77 -6.20 -8.40
CA VAL A 30 14.48 -6.77 -8.82
C VAL A 30 14.75 -8.13 -9.44
N CYS A 31 13.99 -9.15 -9.04
CA CYS A 31 14.21 -10.53 -9.46
C CYS A 31 12.90 -11.27 -9.74
N PHE A 32 12.67 -11.66 -10.98
CA PHE A 32 11.54 -12.53 -11.36
C PHE A 32 11.86 -13.32 -12.64
N GLY A 33 11.21 -14.48 -12.81
CA GLY A 33 11.15 -15.18 -14.09
C GLY A 33 9.95 -14.69 -14.92
N THR A 34 9.90 -14.98 -16.21
CA THR A 34 8.75 -14.63 -17.08
C THR A 34 8.31 -15.85 -17.87
N TYR A 35 7.01 -16.10 -17.93
CA TYR A 35 6.38 -17.08 -18.81
C TYR A 35 5.33 -16.39 -19.66
N ILE A 36 5.46 -16.46 -20.98
CA ILE A 36 4.51 -15.94 -21.95
C ILE A 36 3.72 -17.12 -22.50
N ARG A 37 2.47 -17.28 -22.05
CA ARG A 37 1.67 -18.47 -22.31
C ARG A 37 1.35 -18.64 -23.80
N ASP A 38 0.92 -17.58 -24.48
CA ASP A 38 0.53 -17.61 -25.90
C ASP A 38 1.70 -17.97 -26.83
N LEU A 39 2.93 -17.69 -26.39
CA LEU A 39 4.14 -17.96 -27.16
C LEU A 39 4.90 -19.20 -26.66
N ASP A 40 4.38 -19.87 -25.63
CA ASP A 40 5.05 -20.92 -24.85
C ASP A 40 6.53 -20.62 -24.56
N CYS A 41 6.80 -19.38 -24.15
CA CYS A 41 8.16 -18.86 -23.98
C CYS A 41 8.45 -18.65 -22.49
N PHE A 42 9.45 -19.36 -21.97
CA PHE A 42 9.89 -19.25 -20.59
C PHE A 42 11.29 -18.67 -20.46
N ILE A 43 11.40 -17.58 -19.70
CA ILE A 43 12.65 -16.90 -19.35
C ILE A 43 12.86 -17.11 -17.84
N PRO A 44 13.69 -18.09 -17.43
CA PRO A 44 13.90 -18.38 -16.02
C PRO A 44 14.72 -17.29 -15.32
N SER A 45 14.49 -17.12 -14.03
CA SER A 45 15.42 -16.38 -13.16
C SER A 45 16.71 -17.19 -12.98
N LYS A 46 17.86 -16.53 -13.11
CA LYS A 46 19.19 -17.08 -12.82
C LYS A 46 19.47 -17.14 -11.31
N ILE A 47 18.70 -16.42 -10.49
CA ILE A 47 18.76 -16.55 -9.03
C ILE A 47 17.99 -17.82 -8.63
N ASN A 48 18.74 -18.85 -8.22
CA ASN A 48 18.22 -20.15 -7.78
C ASN A 48 18.59 -20.44 -6.32
N ASN A 49 18.25 -19.52 -5.42
CA ASN A 49 18.50 -19.69 -3.99
C ASN A 49 17.18 -19.81 -3.24
N LYS A 50 17.02 -20.91 -2.49
CA LYS A 50 15.81 -21.30 -1.74
C LYS A 50 15.36 -20.25 -0.71
N ASN A 51 16.21 -19.29 -0.39
CA ASN A 51 15.90 -18.19 0.52
C ASN A 51 15.21 -17.01 -0.17
N TYR A 52 15.05 -17.02 -1.50
CA TYR A 52 14.30 -16.01 -2.25
C TYR A 52 12.96 -16.56 -2.68
N LEU A 53 11.95 -15.70 -2.59
CA LEU A 53 10.65 -15.95 -3.18
C LEU A 53 10.66 -15.28 -4.54
N VAL A 54 11.21 -15.96 -5.55
CA VAL A 54 11.31 -15.42 -6.91
C VAL A 54 9.99 -15.71 -7.63
N PRO A 55 9.14 -14.69 -7.90
CA PRO A 55 7.90 -14.92 -8.62
C PRO A 55 8.17 -15.15 -10.11
N ILE A 56 7.17 -15.72 -10.79
CA ILE A 56 7.15 -15.85 -12.25
C ILE A 56 6.03 -14.95 -12.76
N LEU A 57 6.37 -14.00 -13.61
CA LEU A 57 5.41 -13.20 -14.36
C LEU A 57 4.77 -14.07 -15.42
N VAL A 58 3.51 -14.45 -15.23
CA VAL A 58 2.75 -15.29 -16.15
C VAL A 58 1.86 -14.40 -17.01
N ILE A 59 2.33 -14.07 -18.21
CA ILE A 59 1.56 -13.31 -19.20
C ILE A 59 0.59 -14.29 -19.86
N ASN A 60 -0.71 -14.12 -19.57
CA ASN A 60 -1.76 -15.04 -19.99
C ASN A 60 -2.38 -14.64 -21.33
N ASP A 61 -2.51 -13.34 -21.59
CA ASP A 61 -2.98 -12.77 -22.85
C ASP A 61 -1.95 -11.72 -23.30
N PHE A 62 -1.14 -12.08 -24.30
CA PHE A 62 -0.01 -11.29 -24.73
C PHE A 62 -0.40 -9.90 -25.27
N ASP A 63 -1.48 -9.83 -26.05
CA ASP A 63 -1.92 -8.58 -26.67
C ASP A 63 -2.58 -7.66 -25.64
N LEU A 64 -3.44 -8.19 -24.78
CA LEU A 64 -4.05 -7.43 -23.70
C LEU A 64 -2.98 -6.92 -22.73
N PHE A 65 -2.03 -7.77 -22.33
CA PHE A 65 -0.93 -7.40 -21.46
C PHE A 65 -0.11 -6.25 -22.06
N ASN A 66 0.28 -6.35 -23.33
CA ASN A 66 1.08 -5.33 -24.00
C ASN A 66 0.36 -3.98 -24.07
N ASN A 67 -0.93 -4.00 -24.42
CA ASN A 67 -1.75 -2.79 -24.48
C ASN A 67 -1.87 -2.12 -23.11
N LEU A 68 -2.13 -2.90 -22.06
CA LEU A 68 -2.23 -2.39 -20.69
C LEU A 68 -0.88 -1.90 -20.17
N LEU A 69 0.23 -2.58 -20.50
CA LEU A 69 1.57 -2.18 -20.08
C LEU A 69 1.96 -0.82 -20.67
N VAL A 70 1.71 -0.63 -21.97
CA VAL A 70 1.94 0.66 -22.65
C VAL A 70 1.08 1.75 -22.02
N GLN A 71 -0.23 1.49 -21.85
CA GLN A 71 -1.14 2.44 -21.22
C GLN A 71 -0.69 2.83 -19.81
N TYR A 72 -0.27 1.87 -18.99
CA TYR A 72 0.23 2.13 -17.64
C TYR A 72 1.49 2.99 -17.66
N VAL A 73 2.46 2.67 -18.53
CA VAL A 73 3.73 3.40 -18.61
C VAL A 73 3.48 4.84 -19.06
N ASP A 74 2.71 5.06 -20.12
CA ASP A 74 2.41 6.40 -20.63
C ASP A 74 1.68 7.24 -19.57
N MET A 75 0.71 6.63 -18.88
CA MET A 75 -0.01 7.31 -17.78
C MET A 75 0.92 7.64 -16.62
N SER A 76 1.80 6.71 -16.21
CA SER A 76 2.75 6.92 -15.12
C SER A 76 3.76 8.00 -15.44
N LEU A 77 4.27 8.03 -16.67
CA LEU A 77 5.25 9.04 -17.09
C LEU A 77 4.68 10.45 -17.00
N ASN A 78 3.43 10.63 -17.42
CA ASN A 78 2.75 11.92 -17.27
C ASN A 78 2.40 12.22 -15.81
N TYR A 79 1.90 11.22 -15.07
CA TYR A 79 1.49 11.38 -13.68
C TYR A 79 2.67 11.81 -12.79
N TYR A 80 3.87 11.27 -13.02
CA TYR A 80 5.08 11.54 -12.22
C TYR A 80 6.08 12.51 -12.87
N LYS A 81 5.70 13.23 -13.92
CA LYS A 81 6.60 14.09 -14.69
C LYS A 81 7.37 15.13 -13.85
N ASP A 82 6.76 15.62 -12.77
CA ASP A 82 7.30 16.65 -11.89
C ASP A 82 8.10 16.09 -10.70
N GLU A 83 8.29 14.77 -10.61
CA GLU A 83 9.09 14.15 -9.54
C GLU A 83 10.58 14.51 -9.72
N PRO A 84 11.31 14.87 -8.64
CA PRO A 84 12.73 15.22 -8.74
C PRO A 84 13.60 14.16 -9.42
N TYR A 85 13.32 12.87 -9.18
CA TYR A 85 14.04 11.77 -9.82
C TYR A 85 13.82 11.68 -11.33
N PHE A 86 12.67 12.15 -11.83
CA PHE A 86 12.45 12.26 -13.27
C PHE A 86 13.24 13.44 -13.84
N GLN A 87 13.31 14.54 -13.11
CA GLN A 87 14.10 15.72 -13.50
C GLN A 87 15.59 15.40 -13.58
N GLU A 88 16.12 14.60 -12.64
CA GLU A 88 17.52 14.11 -12.69
C GLU A 88 17.83 13.29 -13.96
N LEU A 89 16.83 12.64 -14.55
CA LEU A 89 17.00 11.87 -15.77
C LEU A 89 16.90 12.73 -17.03
N ASP A 90 16.33 13.94 -16.97
CA ASP A 90 16.11 14.81 -18.14
C ASP A 90 17.41 15.29 -18.79
N GLU A 91 18.52 15.29 -18.06
CA GLU A 91 19.85 15.69 -18.54
C GLU A 91 20.58 14.56 -19.31
N LEU A 92 19.99 13.37 -19.39
CA LEU A 92 20.60 12.20 -20.04
C LEU A 92 20.11 12.04 -21.49
N ASP A 93 21.01 11.63 -22.39
CA ASP A 93 20.67 11.37 -23.80
C ASP A 93 19.55 10.32 -23.96
N ASP A 94 19.54 9.30 -23.10
CA ASP A 94 18.53 8.22 -23.07
C ASP A 94 17.47 8.41 -21.96
N SER A 95 17.19 9.66 -21.58
CA SER A 95 16.27 10.02 -20.48
C SER A 95 14.94 9.25 -20.52
N PHE A 96 14.32 9.18 -21.70
CA PHE A 96 13.03 8.53 -21.89
C PHE A 96 13.09 7.01 -21.63
N PHE A 97 14.15 6.35 -22.09
CA PHE A 97 14.38 4.92 -21.84
C PHE A 97 14.54 4.65 -20.34
N TYR A 98 15.36 5.45 -19.64
CA TYR A 98 15.55 5.29 -18.20
C TYR A 98 14.28 5.55 -17.39
N LYS A 99 13.48 6.56 -17.76
CA LYS A 99 12.18 6.84 -17.13
C LYS A 99 11.20 5.68 -17.31
N GLN A 100 11.06 5.15 -18.53
CA GLN A 100 10.22 3.97 -18.80
C GLN A 100 10.65 2.77 -17.96
N LYS A 101 11.95 2.48 -17.95
CA LYS A 101 12.52 1.33 -17.25
C LYS A 101 12.35 1.45 -15.75
N MET A 102 12.50 2.66 -15.19
CA MET A 102 12.24 2.93 -13.77
C MET A 102 10.76 2.72 -13.41
N VAL A 103 9.83 3.25 -14.22
CA VAL A 103 8.39 3.02 -14.04
C VAL A 103 8.06 1.52 -14.02
N LEU A 104 8.58 0.77 -14.99
CA LEU A 104 8.39 -0.68 -15.08
C LEU A 104 9.02 -1.42 -13.88
N CYS A 105 10.22 -1.03 -13.49
CA CYS A 105 10.91 -1.62 -12.34
C CYS A 105 10.13 -1.42 -11.03
N LEU A 106 9.60 -0.21 -10.80
CA LEU A 106 8.82 0.12 -9.61
C LEU A 106 7.43 -0.52 -9.63
N LEU A 107 6.81 -0.66 -10.80
CA LEU A 107 5.56 -1.42 -10.98
C LEU A 107 5.72 -2.85 -10.44
N TRP A 108 6.68 -3.61 -10.96
CA TRP A 108 6.85 -5.02 -10.56
C TRP A 108 7.41 -5.16 -9.15
N SER A 109 8.09 -4.14 -8.62
CA SER A 109 8.47 -4.09 -7.21
C SER A 109 7.27 -4.05 -6.27
N ASN A 110 6.13 -3.54 -6.75
CA ASN A 110 4.89 -3.36 -5.99
C ASN A 110 3.83 -4.44 -6.29
N ALA A 111 4.23 -5.56 -6.92
CA ALA A 111 3.35 -6.68 -7.24
C ALA A 111 3.43 -7.77 -6.16
N THR A 112 2.28 -8.35 -5.80
CA THR A 112 2.14 -9.58 -5.00
C THR A 112 2.36 -10.83 -5.86
N ILE A 113 2.41 -12.02 -5.25
CA ILE A 113 2.50 -13.28 -6.03
C ILE A 113 1.25 -13.42 -6.92
N GLY A 114 0.06 -13.11 -6.38
CA GLY A 114 -1.18 -13.12 -7.15
C GLY A 114 -1.16 -12.17 -8.35
N ASP A 115 -0.53 -11.01 -8.22
CA ASP A 115 -0.37 -10.04 -9.31
C ASP A 115 0.59 -10.56 -10.40
N PHE A 116 1.65 -11.28 -10.04
CA PHE A 116 2.55 -11.93 -11.02
C PHE A 116 1.84 -13.04 -11.82
N ASN A 117 0.87 -13.73 -11.20
CA ASN A 117 0.08 -14.76 -11.87
C ASN A 117 -1.07 -14.19 -12.72
N ASN A 118 -1.50 -12.96 -12.45
CA ASN A 118 -2.60 -12.27 -13.15
C ASN A 118 -2.21 -10.83 -13.49
N PRO A 119 -1.16 -10.64 -14.32
CA PRO A 119 -0.58 -9.33 -14.56
C PRO A 119 -1.49 -8.35 -15.31
N GLU A 120 -2.41 -8.85 -16.12
CA GLU A 120 -3.38 -8.02 -16.85
C GLU A 120 -4.33 -7.32 -15.86
N GLU A 121 -4.88 -8.06 -14.90
CA GLU A 121 -5.71 -7.50 -13.83
C GLU A 121 -4.91 -6.57 -12.91
N TYR A 122 -3.64 -6.91 -12.64
CA TYR A 122 -2.75 -6.02 -11.92
C TYR A 122 -2.55 -4.69 -12.65
N LEU A 123 -2.26 -4.70 -13.95
CA LEU A 123 -2.09 -3.48 -14.74
C LEU A 123 -3.36 -2.63 -14.79
N LYS A 124 -4.53 -3.24 -15.02
CA LYS A 124 -5.83 -2.54 -14.98
C LYS A 124 -6.02 -1.83 -13.63
N LYS A 125 -5.79 -2.54 -12.53
CA LYS A 125 -5.86 -2.00 -11.17
C LYS A 125 -4.91 -0.81 -10.98
N ARG A 126 -3.65 -0.92 -11.42
CA ARG A 126 -2.65 0.14 -11.30
C ARG A 126 -2.99 1.39 -12.14
N ILE A 127 -3.58 1.19 -13.32
CA ILE A 127 -4.10 2.28 -14.15
C ILE A 127 -5.27 2.97 -13.43
N ASN A 128 -6.22 2.21 -12.90
CA ASN A 128 -7.36 2.74 -12.15
C ASN A 128 -6.93 3.53 -10.92
N PHE A 129 -5.85 3.12 -10.23
CA PHE A 129 -5.32 3.87 -9.08
C PHE A 129 -4.87 5.29 -9.46
N MET A 130 -4.29 5.48 -10.65
CA MET A 130 -3.90 6.80 -11.14
C MET A 130 -5.08 7.59 -11.71
N ARG A 131 -6.10 6.91 -12.26
CA ARG A 131 -7.32 7.56 -12.77
C ARG A 131 -8.19 8.10 -11.65
N ASN A 132 -8.35 7.31 -10.59
CA ASN A 132 -9.09 7.64 -9.38
C ASN A 132 -8.21 8.43 -8.41
N HIS A 133 -7.43 9.37 -8.93
CA HIS A 133 -6.60 10.25 -8.13
C HIS A 133 -7.48 11.29 -7.43
N MET A 134 -7.22 11.51 -6.15
CA MET A 134 -7.91 12.49 -5.32
C MET A 134 -6.87 13.30 -4.54
N GLU A 135 -7.01 14.62 -4.53
CA GLU A 135 -6.29 15.52 -3.62
C GLU A 135 -7.29 16.37 -2.87
N GLU A 136 -7.45 16.07 -1.60
CA GLU A 136 -8.51 16.67 -0.80
C GLU A 136 -8.04 16.91 0.63
N LYS A 137 -8.63 17.92 1.24
CA LYS A 137 -8.44 18.24 2.64
C LYS A 137 -9.83 18.35 3.27
N ILE A 138 -10.15 17.43 4.16
CA ILE A 138 -11.51 17.25 4.65
C ILE A 138 -11.51 17.42 6.17
N TYR A 139 -12.28 18.38 6.67
CA TYR A 139 -12.54 18.52 8.10
C TYR A 139 -13.54 17.45 8.55
N LEU A 140 -13.15 16.65 9.53
CA LEU A 140 -13.96 15.53 10.00
C LEU A 140 -14.83 15.91 11.20
N GLY A 141 -14.43 16.90 12.01
CA GLY A 141 -15.17 17.30 13.20
C GLY A 141 -14.31 17.31 14.46
N PHE A 142 -14.90 17.63 15.61
CA PHE A 142 -14.23 17.63 16.90
C PHE A 142 -14.44 16.30 17.64
N SER A 143 -13.35 15.66 18.06
CA SER A 143 -13.38 14.48 18.94
C SER A 143 -13.24 14.92 20.40
N SER A 144 -14.27 14.68 21.20
CA SER A 144 -14.29 14.82 22.65
C SER A 144 -13.37 13.81 23.37
N VAL A 145 -13.15 12.61 22.81
CA VAL A 145 -12.24 11.61 23.38
C VAL A 145 -10.79 12.03 23.20
N LEU A 146 -10.42 12.48 21.99
CA LEU A 146 -9.07 12.97 21.68
C LEU A 146 -8.86 14.42 22.15
N LYS A 147 -9.94 15.15 22.41
CA LYS A 147 -9.97 16.58 22.75
C LYS A 147 -9.31 17.43 21.67
N ALA A 148 -9.62 17.14 20.42
CA ALA A 148 -8.99 17.77 19.26
C ALA A 148 -9.92 17.71 18.04
N ASN A 149 -9.72 18.65 17.12
CA ASN A 149 -10.29 18.60 15.78
C ASN A 149 -9.60 17.51 14.96
N LEU A 150 -10.36 16.85 14.09
CA LEU A 150 -9.87 15.85 13.15
C LEU A 150 -10.01 16.35 11.72
N GLU A 151 -9.00 16.06 10.92
CA GLU A 151 -8.94 16.37 9.50
C GLU A 151 -8.22 15.22 8.77
N CYS A 152 -8.60 14.95 7.52
CA CYS A 152 -7.80 14.12 6.64
C CYS A 152 -7.25 14.92 5.46
N ILE A 153 -6.10 14.48 4.98
CA ILE A 153 -5.43 15.02 3.80
C ILE A 153 -5.15 13.84 2.87
N ILE A 154 -5.76 13.84 1.69
CA ILE A 154 -5.50 12.92 0.59
C ILE A 154 -4.56 13.63 -0.37
N PHE A 155 -3.48 12.98 -0.79
CA PHE A 155 -2.45 13.58 -1.63
C PHE A 155 -1.81 12.56 -2.58
N LYS A 156 -1.29 13.06 -3.70
CA LYS A 156 -0.40 12.29 -4.58
C LYS A 156 0.87 11.88 -3.83
N ASP A 157 1.17 10.60 -3.85
CA ASP A 157 2.38 10.03 -3.28
C ASP A 157 3.48 9.85 -4.33
N ARG A 158 4.72 9.70 -3.87
CA ARG A 158 5.92 9.57 -4.73
C ARG A 158 5.93 8.23 -5.47
N ILE A 159 6.54 8.20 -6.66
CA ILE A 159 6.65 6.99 -7.50
C ILE A 159 7.32 5.79 -6.79
N PHE A 160 8.22 6.04 -5.83
CA PHE A 160 8.90 5.00 -5.06
C PHE A 160 8.02 4.31 -4.00
N ASN A 161 6.85 4.86 -3.70
CA ASN A 161 5.92 4.28 -2.75
C ASN A 161 5.01 3.24 -3.41
N GLU A 162 4.28 2.48 -2.61
CA GLU A 162 3.52 1.33 -3.09
C GLU A 162 2.36 1.73 -4.02
N THR A 163 1.73 2.88 -3.80
CA THR A 163 0.56 3.37 -4.55
C THR A 163 0.71 4.85 -4.92
N PRO A 164 0.00 5.34 -5.96
CA PRO A 164 0.03 6.75 -6.35
C PRO A 164 -0.67 7.68 -5.37
N ASN A 165 -1.59 7.17 -4.53
CA ASN A 165 -2.33 7.99 -3.58
C ASN A 165 -2.00 7.58 -2.13
N SER A 166 -1.97 8.58 -1.26
CA SER A 166 -1.82 8.45 0.19
C SER A 166 -2.84 9.31 0.91
N ILE A 167 -3.21 8.89 2.11
CA ILE A 167 -4.04 9.67 3.03
C ILE A 167 -3.39 9.71 4.41
N VAL A 168 -3.46 10.87 5.05
CA VAL A 168 -3.06 11.05 6.44
C VAL A 168 -4.17 11.73 7.22
N PHE A 169 -4.47 11.19 8.39
CA PHE A 169 -5.33 11.85 9.36
C PHE A 169 -4.49 12.67 10.33
N LYS A 170 -5.01 13.80 10.78
CA LYS A 170 -4.38 14.58 11.84
C LYS A 170 -5.41 15.01 12.89
N ALA A 171 -4.97 14.97 14.14
CA ALA A 171 -5.64 15.65 15.23
C ALA A 171 -4.96 17.01 15.43
N TYR A 172 -5.73 18.08 15.59
CA TYR A 172 -5.18 19.40 15.85
C TYR A 172 -6.00 20.19 16.88
N LEU A 173 -5.30 21.03 17.64
CA LEU A 173 -5.88 21.98 18.59
C LEU A 173 -5.00 23.23 18.57
N ASP A 174 -5.57 24.35 18.16
CA ASP A 174 -4.84 25.58 17.85
C ASP A 174 -3.70 25.28 16.85
N ASP A 175 -2.46 25.70 17.15
CA ASP A 175 -1.28 25.45 16.31
C ASP A 175 -0.64 24.05 16.53
N LYS A 176 -1.21 23.23 17.41
CA LYS A 176 -0.64 21.91 17.76
C LYS A 176 -1.26 20.83 16.91
N VAL A 177 -0.41 19.97 16.35
CA VAL A 177 -0.83 18.89 15.45
C VAL A 177 -0.23 17.56 15.89
N TYR A 178 -1.02 16.51 15.76
CA TYR A 178 -0.61 15.11 15.83
C TYR A 178 -1.01 14.42 14.54
N TYR A 179 -0.04 13.80 13.87
CA TYR A 179 -0.30 13.03 12.66
C TYR A 179 -0.43 11.55 12.98
N PHE A 180 -1.50 10.96 12.47
CA PHE A 180 -1.69 9.53 12.44
C PHE A 180 -0.78 8.89 11.36
N PRO A 181 -0.60 7.55 11.37
CA PRO A 181 0.08 6.85 10.30
C PRO A 181 -0.51 7.19 8.92
N VAL A 182 0.35 7.35 7.92
CA VAL A 182 -0.02 7.51 6.52
C VAL A 182 -0.49 6.16 5.98
N ILE A 183 -1.61 6.16 5.27
CA ILE A 183 -2.18 4.99 4.60
C ILE A 183 -1.99 5.16 3.10
N ARG A 184 -1.33 4.18 2.48
CA ARG A 184 -1.11 4.10 1.03
C ARG A 184 -2.19 3.23 0.43
N PHE A 185 -2.95 3.81 -0.49
CA PHE A 185 -4.12 3.15 -1.04
C PHE A 185 -4.29 3.41 -2.54
N GLY A 186 -5.15 2.60 -3.15
CA GLY A 186 -5.62 2.80 -4.52
C GLY A 186 -7.04 2.26 -4.66
N ILE A 187 -7.79 2.82 -5.60
CA ILE A 187 -9.18 2.43 -5.86
C ILE A 187 -9.27 1.85 -7.26
N SER A 188 -9.79 0.63 -7.37
CA SER A 188 -10.17 0.04 -8.65
C SER A 188 -11.56 -0.54 -8.47
N ASP A 189 -12.45 -0.19 -9.39
CA ASP A 189 -13.84 -0.62 -9.38
C ASP A 189 -14.51 -0.20 -8.05
N ASP A 190 -15.16 -1.11 -7.34
CA ASP A 190 -15.81 -0.88 -6.05
C ASP A 190 -14.91 -1.23 -4.84
N ILE A 191 -13.61 -1.47 -5.07
CA ILE A 191 -12.67 -1.96 -4.04
C ILE A 191 -11.59 -0.92 -3.72
N VAL A 192 -11.42 -0.65 -2.43
CA VAL A 192 -10.33 0.16 -1.89
C VAL A 192 -9.17 -0.74 -1.43
N TYR A 193 -8.04 -0.66 -2.11
CA TYR A 193 -6.85 -1.45 -1.83
C TYR A 193 -5.91 -0.71 -0.88
N ILE A 194 -5.47 -1.35 0.19
CA ILE A 194 -4.60 -0.79 1.21
C ILE A 194 -3.25 -1.50 1.15
N TYR A 195 -2.22 -0.80 0.67
CA TYR A 195 -0.90 -1.39 0.44
C TYR A 195 0.04 -1.25 1.64
N ALA A 196 -0.04 -0.13 2.35
CA ALA A 196 0.83 0.10 3.49
C ALA A 196 0.22 1.09 4.46
N MET A 197 0.68 0.97 5.70
CA MET A 197 0.34 1.92 6.74
C MET A 197 1.56 2.16 7.62
N GLN A 198 2.03 3.40 7.68
CA GLN A 198 3.36 3.70 8.22
C GLN A 198 3.40 5.09 8.85
N LYS A 199 4.17 5.25 9.92
CA LYS A 199 4.54 6.59 10.40
C LYS A 199 5.46 7.25 9.37
N ASN A 200 5.25 8.53 9.11
CA ASN A 200 6.07 9.28 8.17
C ASN A 200 6.88 10.34 8.92
N ILE A 201 8.19 10.34 8.72
CA ILE A 201 9.13 11.25 9.39
C ILE A 201 8.91 12.72 9.05
N LYS A 202 8.25 13.04 7.94
CA LYS A 202 7.90 14.42 7.57
C LYS A 202 6.73 14.96 8.40
N PHE A 203 5.92 14.07 8.96
CA PHE A 203 4.77 14.41 9.78
C PHE A 203 5.15 14.34 11.25
N VAL A 204 5.89 15.36 11.72
CA VAL A 204 6.30 15.49 13.12
C VAL A 204 5.28 16.37 13.83
N GLY A 205 4.61 15.81 14.83
CA GLY A 205 3.72 16.56 15.70
C GLY A 205 4.48 17.23 16.85
N GLU A 206 3.83 18.18 17.53
CA GLU A 206 4.37 18.78 18.74
C GLU A 206 4.42 17.73 19.87
N GLU A 207 5.53 17.66 20.61
CA GLU A 207 5.83 16.53 21.50
C GLU A 207 4.81 16.40 22.64
N THR A 208 4.43 17.50 23.29
CA THR A 208 3.54 17.48 24.45
C THR A 208 2.10 17.13 24.05
N PHE A 209 1.61 17.69 22.95
CA PHE A 209 0.33 17.33 22.36
C PHE A 209 0.30 15.88 21.89
N SER A 210 1.38 15.41 21.26
CA SER A 210 1.51 14.02 20.85
C SER A 210 1.44 13.05 22.02
N LYS A 211 2.06 13.38 23.17
CA LYS A 211 1.93 12.60 24.40
C LYS A 211 0.49 12.58 24.92
N LYS A 212 -0.23 13.72 24.85
CA LYS A 212 -1.65 13.79 25.26
C LYS A 212 -2.54 12.92 24.38
N ILE A 213 -2.39 13.01 23.06
CA ILE A 213 -3.15 12.18 22.11
C ILE A 213 -2.83 10.69 22.32
N ASN A 214 -1.54 10.32 22.40
CA ASN A 214 -1.13 8.93 22.63
C ASN A 214 -1.74 8.34 23.91
N ARG A 215 -1.89 9.13 24.99
CA ARG A 215 -2.59 8.69 26.21
C ARG A 215 -4.05 8.36 25.95
N GLN A 216 -4.75 9.16 25.14
CA GLN A 216 -6.15 8.88 24.77
C GLN A 216 -6.27 7.65 23.88
N LEU A 217 -5.31 7.42 22.98
CA LEU A 217 -5.32 6.27 22.06
C LEU A 217 -5.28 4.91 22.79
N TYR A 218 -4.78 4.84 24.02
CA TYR A 218 -4.84 3.58 24.79
C TYR A 218 -6.28 3.13 25.09
N LYS A 219 -7.27 4.03 24.99
CA LYS A 219 -8.70 3.66 25.13
C LYS A 219 -9.21 2.73 24.03
N VAL A 220 -8.47 2.60 22.91
CA VAL A 220 -8.72 1.55 21.90
C VAL A 220 -8.62 0.14 22.50
N ASN A 221 -7.95 0.00 23.65
CA ASN A 221 -7.85 -1.30 24.33
C ASN A 221 -9.08 -1.66 25.16
N GLU A 222 -9.99 -0.71 25.43
CA GLU A 222 -11.23 -0.96 26.15
C GLU A 222 -12.12 -1.93 25.35
N GLY A 223 -12.68 -2.93 26.04
CA GLY A 223 -13.62 -3.90 25.44
C GLY A 223 -12.98 -5.14 24.81
N VAL A 224 -11.65 -5.29 24.88
CA VAL A 224 -10.97 -6.47 24.34
C VAL A 224 -10.66 -7.50 25.41
N ASP A 225 -11.12 -8.72 25.15
CA ASP A 225 -10.74 -9.89 25.91
C ASP A 225 -9.42 -10.45 25.36
N ILE A 226 -8.36 -10.34 26.17
CA ILE A 226 -7.04 -10.86 25.84
C ILE A 226 -6.98 -12.40 25.83
N ASN A 227 -7.97 -13.05 26.43
CA ASN A 227 -8.08 -14.51 26.51
C ASN A 227 -8.95 -15.09 25.39
N ASP A 228 -9.52 -14.26 24.52
CA ASP A 228 -10.31 -14.73 23.40
C ASP A 228 -9.43 -15.51 22.40
N LYS A 229 -9.59 -16.83 22.42
CA LYS A 229 -8.85 -17.76 21.57
C LYS A 229 -9.27 -17.68 20.10
N SER A 230 -10.42 -17.09 19.78
CA SER A 230 -10.88 -16.93 18.40
C SER A 230 -10.07 -15.87 17.64
N CYS A 231 -9.48 -14.91 18.36
CA CYS A 231 -8.69 -13.82 17.80
C CYS A 231 -7.29 -13.75 18.45
N PRO A 232 -6.40 -14.73 18.18
CA PRO A 232 -5.09 -14.77 18.80
C PRO A 232 -4.25 -13.54 18.42
N ASN A 233 -3.57 -12.94 19.42
CA ASN A 233 -2.70 -11.76 19.26
C ASN A 233 -3.42 -10.48 18.79
N ILE A 234 -4.72 -10.33 19.07
CA ILE A 234 -5.53 -9.15 18.72
C ILE A 234 -5.01 -7.84 19.35
N MET A 235 -4.19 -7.92 20.40
CA MET A 235 -3.51 -6.80 21.06
C MET A 235 -2.17 -6.43 20.41
N ASN A 236 -1.62 -7.27 19.53
CA ASN A 236 -0.33 -7.03 18.87
C ASN A 236 -0.48 -6.05 17.69
N VAL A 237 -0.90 -4.83 18.02
CA VAL A 237 -1.16 -3.71 17.11
C VAL A 237 -0.77 -2.41 17.80
N THR A 238 -0.61 -1.33 17.04
CA THR A 238 -0.36 -0.01 17.62
C THR A 238 -1.65 0.79 17.61
N SER A 239 -2.08 1.37 18.73
CA SER A 239 -3.40 2.03 18.83
C SER A 239 -3.61 3.16 17.82
N SER A 240 -2.58 3.96 17.51
CA SER A 240 -2.66 4.98 16.46
C SER A 240 -2.91 4.40 15.07
N PHE A 241 -2.46 3.16 14.84
CA PHE A 241 -2.73 2.45 13.60
C PHE A 241 -4.21 2.04 13.55
N VAL A 242 -4.72 1.44 14.63
CA VAL A 242 -6.13 1.02 14.69
C VAL A 242 -7.07 2.21 14.45
N VAL A 243 -6.84 3.36 15.10
CA VAL A 243 -7.67 4.56 14.90
C VAL A 243 -7.57 5.10 13.48
N ALA A 244 -6.38 5.14 12.88
CA ALA A 244 -6.24 5.61 11.50
C ALA A 244 -6.89 4.67 10.49
N GLY A 245 -6.81 3.35 10.71
CA GLY A 245 -7.50 2.36 9.89
C GLY A 245 -9.02 2.47 10.02
N ASP A 246 -9.53 2.72 11.23
CA ASP A 246 -10.96 2.93 11.49
C ASP A 246 -11.48 4.19 10.78
N LEU A 247 -10.78 5.32 10.95
CA LEU A 247 -11.07 6.57 10.23
C LEU A 247 -11.04 6.39 8.71
N PHE A 248 -10.07 5.62 8.19
CA PHE A 248 -9.96 5.33 6.76
C PHE A 248 -11.17 4.56 6.24
N ILE A 249 -11.51 3.45 6.89
CA ILE A 249 -12.63 2.61 6.48
C ILE A 249 -13.93 3.41 6.57
N TRP A 250 -14.13 4.14 7.68
CA TRP A 250 -15.29 5.00 7.86
C TRP A 250 -15.41 6.02 6.74
N LEU A 251 -14.35 6.78 6.44
CA LEU A 251 -14.37 7.82 5.40
C LEU A 251 -14.78 7.22 4.05
N PHE A 252 -14.14 6.14 3.63
CA PHE A 252 -14.44 5.51 2.34
C PHE A 252 -15.82 4.83 2.32
N ASN A 253 -16.30 4.36 3.46
CA ASN A 253 -17.66 3.85 3.59
C ASN A 253 -18.71 4.95 3.40
N GLU A 254 -18.46 6.17 3.91
CA GLU A 254 -19.30 7.34 3.65
C GLU A 254 -19.24 7.78 2.17
N LEU A 255 -18.11 7.57 1.50
CA LEU A 255 -17.96 7.73 0.05
C LEU A 255 -18.63 6.60 -0.78
N GLY A 256 -19.27 5.64 -0.12
CA GLY A 256 -20.02 4.55 -0.78
C GLY A 256 -19.23 3.25 -0.99
N PHE A 257 -17.97 3.16 -0.58
CA PHE A 257 -17.17 1.94 -0.73
C PHE A 257 -17.41 0.97 0.43
N LYS A 258 -17.85 -0.25 0.10
CA LYS A 258 -18.09 -1.32 1.09
C LYS A 258 -17.01 -2.39 1.12
N ASN A 259 -16.20 -2.47 0.05
CA ASN A 259 -15.19 -3.51 -0.14
C ASN A 259 -13.78 -2.94 -0.02
N PHE A 260 -12.97 -3.56 0.82
CA PHE A 260 -11.60 -3.16 1.10
C PHE A 260 -10.68 -4.37 1.02
N LYS A 261 -9.44 -4.16 0.60
CA LYS A 261 -8.43 -5.23 0.50
C LYS A 261 -7.09 -4.76 1.01
N ALA A 262 -6.66 -5.27 2.17
CA ALA A 262 -5.32 -5.04 2.68
C ALA A 262 -4.35 -6.03 2.02
N ILE A 263 -3.34 -5.47 1.36
CA ILE A 263 -2.44 -6.20 0.47
C ILE A 263 -1.31 -6.90 1.24
N SER A 264 -1.11 -8.15 0.85
CA SER A 264 -0.07 -9.07 1.29
C SER A 264 1.36 -8.59 1.01
N PRO A 265 2.36 -9.21 1.65
CA PRO A 265 3.76 -9.06 1.31
C PRO A 265 4.08 -8.95 -0.19
N LEU A 266 4.89 -7.94 -0.53
CA LEU A 266 5.45 -7.66 -1.85
C LEU A 266 6.78 -8.43 -2.04
N PRO A 267 6.81 -9.59 -2.73
CA PRO A 267 7.97 -10.48 -2.81
C PRO A 267 9.24 -9.79 -3.33
N ILE A 268 9.11 -8.90 -4.33
CA ILE A 268 10.27 -8.22 -4.92
C ILE A 268 10.90 -7.24 -3.94
N ARG A 269 10.10 -6.42 -3.23
CA ARG A 269 10.62 -5.52 -2.17
C ARG A 269 11.32 -6.28 -1.06
N TRP A 270 10.82 -7.46 -0.71
CA TRP A 270 11.48 -8.34 0.26
C TRP A 270 12.82 -8.86 -0.28
N ASN A 271 12.82 -9.48 -1.47
CA ASN A 271 14.03 -9.99 -2.12
C ASN A 271 15.09 -8.89 -2.32
N SER A 272 14.69 -7.66 -2.61
CA SER A 272 15.59 -6.52 -2.83
C SER A 272 16.52 -6.26 -1.63
N LYS A 273 15.98 -6.37 -0.40
CA LYS A 273 16.76 -6.26 0.84
C LYS A 273 17.75 -7.43 0.96
N ASN A 274 17.31 -8.64 0.64
CA ASN A 274 18.11 -9.86 0.72
C ASN A 274 19.29 -9.82 -0.27
N ILE A 275 19.06 -9.38 -1.50
CA ILE A 275 20.08 -9.24 -2.55
C ILE A 275 21.12 -8.17 -2.15
N LYS A 276 20.68 -7.06 -1.54
CA LYS A 276 21.59 -6.01 -1.04
C LYS A 276 22.55 -6.57 0.03
N ASN A 277 22.02 -7.32 1.00
CA ASN A 277 22.81 -7.83 2.12
C ASN A 277 23.85 -8.88 1.69
N GLN A 278 23.52 -9.75 0.72
CA GLN A 278 24.49 -10.71 0.18
C GLN A 278 25.68 -10.04 -0.52
N LYS A 279 25.44 -8.97 -1.30
CA LYS A 279 26.52 -8.23 -1.98
C LYS A 279 27.48 -7.54 -1.02
N SER A 280 27.04 -7.23 0.21
CA SER A 280 27.89 -6.66 1.27
C SER A 280 28.70 -7.70 2.07
N GLY A 281 28.75 -8.96 1.64
CA GLY A 281 29.52 -10.01 2.34
C GLY A 281 28.87 -10.51 3.64
N PHE A 282 27.67 -10.05 3.95
CA PHE A 282 26.86 -10.64 5.01
C PHE A 282 26.28 -11.97 4.51
N THR A 283 26.36 -13.02 5.33
CA THR A 283 25.59 -14.24 5.12
C THR A 283 24.12 -13.88 4.92
N CYS A 284 23.40 -14.70 4.12
CA CYS A 284 21.98 -14.56 3.84
C CYS A 284 21.17 -14.08 5.07
N LEU A 285 20.06 -13.38 4.84
CA LEU A 285 19.22 -12.89 5.94
C LEU A 285 19.06 -13.97 7.02
N LYS A 286 19.49 -13.64 8.23
CA LYS A 286 19.22 -14.45 9.42
C LYS A 286 17.70 -14.66 9.46
N LEU A 287 17.25 -15.87 9.83
CA LEU A 287 15.84 -16.23 10.07
C LEU A 287 14.99 -15.09 10.67
N LYS A 288 15.60 -14.28 11.54
CA LYS A 288 15.06 -13.07 12.16
C LYS A 288 14.44 -12.06 11.18
N GLU A 289 15.07 -11.74 10.05
CA GLU A 289 14.55 -10.69 9.16
C GLU A 289 13.34 -11.17 8.34
N LYS A 290 13.28 -12.47 8.00
CA LYS A 290 12.07 -13.11 7.47
C LYS A 290 10.94 -13.05 8.50
N GLN A 291 11.25 -13.38 9.75
CA GLN A 291 10.29 -13.29 10.86
C GLN A 291 9.80 -11.85 11.06
N ASP A 292 10.69 -10.85 11.01
CA ASP A 292 10.33 -9.43 11.17
C ASP A 292 9.36 -8.97 10.07
N TYR A 293 9.57 -9.42 8.84
CA TYR A 293 8.67 -9.14 7.73
C TYR A 293 7.30 -9.79 7.90
N GLU A 294 7.26 -11.09 8.20
CA GLU A 294 6.02 -11.80 8.50
C GLU A 294 5.27 -11.17 9.70
N ASN A 295 6.01 -10.73 10.72
CA ASN A 295 5.47 -10.03 11.88
C ASN A 295 4.89 -8.67 11.50
N ALA A 296 5.54 -7.92 10.62
CA ALA A 296 5.03 -6.65 10.12
C ALA A 296 3.72 -6.83 9.34
N THR A 297 3.66 -7.81 8.43
CA THR A 297 2.41 -8.16 7.71
C THR A 297 1.32 -8.60 8.68
N LYS A 298 1.63 -9.49 9.63
CA LYS A 298 0.66 -9.94 10.64
C LYS A 298 0.13 -8.77 11.45
N LYS A 299 0.99 -7.84 11.86
CA LYS A 299 0.59 -6.63 12.60
C LYS A 299 -0.29 -5.70 11.76
N PHE A 300 0.01 -5.57 10.47
CA PHE A 300 -0.81 -4.82 9.53
C PHE A 300 -2.21 -5.42 9.40
N PHE A 301 -2.33 -6.73 9.15
CA PHE A 301 -3.63 -7.40 9.07
C PHE A 301 -4.38 -7.44 10.41
N ASN A 302 -3.66 -7.64 11.52
CA ASN A 302 -4.24 -7.61 12.85
C ASN A 302 -4.80 -6.22 13.20
N THR A 303 -4.32 -5.14 12.58
CA THR A 303 -4.92 -3.80 12.75
C THR A 303 -6.37 -3.79 12.27
N PHE A 304 -6.67 -4.42 11.13
CA PHE A 304 -8.03 -4.47 10.61
C PHE A 304 -8.90 -5.53 11.29
N ARG A 305 -8.31 -6.68 11.67
CA ARG A 305 -9.00 -7.64 12.55
C ARG A 305 -9.37 -7.01 13.88
N ARG A 306 -8.51 -6.12 14.40
CA ARG A 306 -8.79 -5.36 15.62
C ARG A 306 -10.00 -4.44 15.45
N ILE A 307 -10.08 -3.74 14.32
CA ILE A 307 -11.25 -2.89 14.01
C ILE A 307 -12.51 -3.75 13.92
N SER A 308 -12.44 -4.88 13.20
CA SER A 308 -13.53 -5.87 13.08
C SER A 308 -13.98 -6.43 14.44
N TYR A 309 -13.04 -6.71 15.34
CA TYR A 309 -13.37 -7.18 16.70
C TYR A 309 -14.23 -6.17 17.47
N HIS A 310 -13.98 -4.87 17.28
CA HIS A 310 -14.69 -3.82 17.99
C HIS A 310 -16.02 -3.44 17.35
N THR A 311 -16.29 -3.87 16.12
CA THR A 311 -17.37 -3.35 15.29
C THR A 311 -18.13 -4.48 14.63
N ASN A 312 -19.43 -4.61 14.95
CA ASN A 312 -20.26 -5.74 14.50
C ASN A 312 -20.57 -5.73 13.00
N ASN A 313 -20.52 -4.56 12.34
CA ASN A 313 -20.85 -4.41 10.93
C ASN A 313 -19.64 -4.53 10.00
N LEU A 314 -18.45 -4.83 10.54
CA LEU A 314 -17.21 -4.94 9.76
C LEU A 314 -16.57 -6.31 9.93
N TYR A 315 -16.28 -6.97 8.81
CA TYR A 315 -15.67 -8.30 8.77
C TYR A 315 -14.30 -8.24 8.12
N ALA A 316 -13.28 -8.81 8.78
CA ALA A 316 -11.92 -8.93 8.24
C ALA A 316 -11.53 -10.42 8.08
N LEU A 317 -11.54 -10.92 6.86
CA LEU A 317 -11.32 -12.34 6.54
C LEU A 317 -10.09 -12.54 5.66
N GLN A 318 -9.31 -13.57 5.96
CA GLN A 318 -8.16 -13.94 5.12
C GLN A 318 -8.68 -14.56 3.82
N ASN A 319 -8.29 -14.01 2.66
CA ASN A 319 -8.56 -14.63 1.35
C ASN A 319 -7.25 -14.74 0.55
N GLY A 320 -6.77 -15.97 0.42
CA GLY A 320 -5.44 -16.24 -0.10
C GLY A 320 -4.38 -15.51 0.73
N GLU A 321 -3.53 -14.74 0.06
CA GLU A 321 -2.46 -13.99 0.71
C GLU A 321 -2.92 -12.63 1.30
N ASN A 322 -4.06 -12.11 0.86
CA ASN A 322 -4.58 -10.79 1.25
C ASN A 322 -5.62 -10.90 2.37
N LEU A 323 -5.88 -9.79 3.04
CA LEU A 323 -6.99 -9.66 3.97
C LEU A 323 -8.12 -8.86 3.31
N GLU A 324 -9.29 -9.49 3.15
CA GLU A 324 -10.49 -8.84 2.66
C GLU A 324 -11.29 -8.27 3.83
N ILE A 325 -11.74 -7.04 3.67
CA ILE A 325 -12.49 -6.31 4.68
C ILE A 325 -13.79 -5.85 4.03
N LYS A 326 -14.92 -6.16 4.67
CA LYS A 326 -16.26 -5.82 4.16
C LYS A 326 -17.06 -5.10 5.23
N VAL A 327 -17.68 -3.99 4.84
CA VAL A 327 -18.64 -3.25 5.66
C VAL A 327 -20.06 -3.70 5.25
N SER A 328 -20.81 -4.20 6.22
CA SER A 328 -22.19 -4.67 6.05
C SER A 328 -23.21 -3.57 6.38
N GLU A 329 -24.46 -3.81 5.98
CA GLU A 329 -25.59 -2.91 6.25
C GLU A 329 -26.22 -3.12 7.63
N PHE A 330 -25.68 -4.02 8.46
CA PHE A 330 -26.20 -4.24 9.81
C PHE A 330 -26.08 -2.98 10.68
N GLU A 331 -26.96 -2.88 11.67
CA GLU A 331 -26.96 -1.77 12.63
C GLU A 331 -25.58 -1.65 13.27
N ASP A 332 -25.02 -0.46 13.17
CA ASP A 332 -23.64 -0.21 13.52
C ASP A 332 -23.48 -0.08 15.05
N TYR A 333 -22.94 -1.12 15.67
CA TYR A 333 -22.58 -1.16 17.08
C TYR A 333 -21.07 -1.33 17.23
N THR A 334 -20.48 -0.47 18.07
CA THR A 334 -19.12 -0.68 18.54
C THR A 334 -19.02 -0.63 20.05
N ASN A 335 -18.21 -1.55 20.59
CA ASN A 335 -17.90 -1.63 22.02
C ASN A 335 -16.78 -0.64 22.43
N ASN A 336 -16.27 0.19 21.52
CA ASN A 336 -15.20 1.15 21.79
C ASN A 336 -15.66 2.60 21.67
N LYS A 337 -15.32 3.43 22.66
CA LYS A 337 -15.74 4.84 22.70
C LYS A 337 -15.14 5.71 21.60
N ILE A 338 -13.89 5.44 21.19
CA ILE A 338 -13.25 6.20 20.10
C ILE A 338 -13.97 5.94 18.78
N PHE A 339 -14.30 4.68 18.50
CA PHE A 339 -14.97 4.31 17.24
C PHE A 339 -16.42 4.77 17.20
N ASN A 340 -17.14 4.71 18.33
CA ASN A 340 -18.48 5.30 18.44
C ASN A 340 -18.47 6.79 18.13
N GLU A 341 -17.46 7.51 18.65
CA GLU A 341 -17.33 8.94 18.39
C GLU A 341 -17.01 9.22 16.92
N ILE A 342 -16.06 8.50 16.32
CA ILE A 342 -15.70 8.67 14.91
C ILE A 342 -16.94 8.56 14.01
N LYS A 343 -17.80 7.57 14.26
CA LYS A 343 -19.05 7.38 13.53
C LYS A 343 -20.04 8.52 13.70
N SER A 344 -20.01 9.22 14.84
CA SER A 344 -20.89 10.37 15.11
C SER A 344 -20.43 11.68 14.46
N LEU A 345 -19.18 11.75 13.99
CA LEU A 345 -18.60 12.95 13.38
C LEU A 345 -19.33 13.39 12.09
N THR A 346 -19.97 12.46 11.36
CA THR A 346 -20.73 12.75 10.13
C THR A 346 -22.08 13.43 10.36
N LYS A 347 -22.78 13.15 11.48
CA LYS A 347 -24.15 13.69 11.68
C LYS A 347 -24.22 15.22 11.75
N ASN A 348 -23.08 15.87 11.96
CA ASN A 348 -22.99 17.33 12.06
C ASN A 348 -22.42 18.02 10.80
N ASN A 349 -21.98 17.26 9.79
CA ASN A 349 -21.34 17.81 8.57
C ASN A 349 -22.04 17.30 7.30
N ASN A 350 -23.10 17.99 6.86
CA ASN A 350 -23.78 17.78 5.57
C ASN A 350 -22.90 18.09 4.32
N SER A 351 -21.58 18.20 4.46
CA SER A 351 -20.68 18.75 3.46
C SER A 351 -19.53 17.82 3.05
N LEU A 352 -19.56 16.55 3.46
CA LEU A 352 -18.43 15.64 3.20
C LEU A 352 -18.23 15.33 1.72
N ILE A 353 -19.22 15.59 0.86
CA ILE A 353 -19.12 15.38 -0.59
C ILE A 353 -20.00 16.42 -1.31
N LYS A 354 -19.41 17.28 -2.14
CA LYS A 354 -20.11 18.05 -3.18
C LYS A 354 -19.48 17.72 -4.51
#